data_AF-A0A2G1W1K8-F1
#
_entry.id   AF-A0A2G1W1K8-F1
#
_cell.length_a   1.000
_cell.length_b   1.000
_cell.length_c   1.000
_cell.angle_alpha   90.00
_cell.angle_beta   90.00
_cell.angle_gamma   90.00
#
_symmetry.space_group_name_H-M   'P 1'
#
loop_
_entity.id
_entity.type
_entity.pdbx_description
1 polymer ?
#
loop_
_entity_poly.entity_id
_entity_poly.type
_entity_poly.pdbx_seq_one_letter_code
_entity_poly.pdbx_strand_id
1 'polypeptide(L)'
;MNVDTESTEAADLPLLPTRKGYVPIGERLNQDVWHDNFVPRYSVLASAPPTRLTLVGVWLLFGPMVFFSVFASLIWIGDSQDFLAKLISGVWSCLYTSVPAAVLYKQTQRYLRSAWKRHEDNVENASCETT
;
A
#
# COMPACT_ATOMS: atom_id res chain seq x y z
N MET A 1 43.72 70.00 -8.91
CA MET A 1 42.45 69.30 -8.65
C MET A 1 42.79 67.85 -8.37
N ASN A 2 42.66 67.42 -7.12
CA ASN A 2 42.34 66.06 -6.71
C ASN A 2 42.01 66.15 -5.21
N VAL A 3 40.76 65.88 -4.89
CA VAL A 3 40.20 65.85 -3.54
C VAL A 3 40.07 64.38 -3.20
N ASP A 4 40.95 63.89 -2.34
CA ASP A 4 40.81 62.57 -1.73
C ASP A 4 40.21 62.76 -0.34
N THR A 5 38.90 62.54 -0.23
CA THR A 5 38.16 62.45 1.02
C THR A 5 37.77 61.00 1.29
N GLU A 6 37.88 60.64 2.57
CA GLU A 6 37.17 59.57 3.28
C GLU A 6 37.64 58.12 3.10
N SER A 7 38.57 57.73 3.99
CA SER A 7 38.69 56.37 4.47
C SER A 7 37.75 56.11 5.66
N THR A 8 36.74 55.29 5.40
CA THR A 8 36.43 54.08 6.19
C THR A 8 36.02 54.26 7.66
N GLU A 9 34.76 54.61 7.89
CA GLU A 9 34.04 54.24 9.12
C GLU A 9 33.23 52.96 8.83
N ALA A 10 33.86 51.79 9.07
CA ALA A 10 33.21 50.49 8.98
C ALA A 10 32.56 50.18 10.34
N ALA A 11 31.30 50.57 10.50
CA ALA A 11 30.47 50.19 11.63
C ALA A 11 30.08 48.70 11.53
N ASP A 12 30.48 47.93 12.55
CA ASP A 12 29.99 46.59 12.87
C ASP A 12 28.46 46.60 13.03
N LEU A 13 27.74 46.06 12.04
CA LEU A 13 26.32 45.72 12.15
C LEU A 13 26.19 44.19 12.16
N PRO A 14 25.36 43.62 13.06
CA PRO A 14 25.20 42.17 13.16
C PRO A 14 24.56 41.60 11.89
N LEU A 15 25.22 40.59 11.32
CA LEU A 15 24.82 39.83 10.15
C LEU A 15 23.39 39.26 10.31
N LEU A 16 22.42 39.87 9.63
CA LEU A 16 21.14 39.22 9.35
C LEU A 16 21.38 38.03 8.41
N PRO A 17 20.85 36.83 8.72
CA PRO A 17 21.05 35.66 7.88
C PRO A 17 20.40 35.86 6.50
N THR A 18 21.19 35.58 5.48
CA THR A 18 20.87 35.68 4.06
C THR A 18 19.71 34.79 3.64
N ARG A 19 18.71 35.40 2.99
CA ARG A 19 18.00 34.92 1.79
C ARG A 19 17.42 33.49 1.84
N LYS A 20 16.49 33.22 2.75
CA LYS A 20 15.34 32.34 2.45
C LYS A 20 14.07 33.18 2.61
N GLY A 21 13.29 33.28 1.53
CA GLY A 21 12.12 34.14 1.45
C GLY A 21 11.20 33.97 2.67
N TYR A 22 10.72 35.08 3.20
CA TYR A 22 9.70 35.08 4.23
C TYR A 22 8.46 34.40 3.69
N VAL A 23 8.16 33.20 4.20
CA VAL A 23 6.89 32.51 3.95
C VAL A 23 5.91 33.07 4.99
N PRO A 24 4.84 33.74 4.57
CA PRO A 24 3.92 34.37 5.51
C PRO A 24 3.30 33.32 6.44
N ILE A 25 3.10 33.70 7.70
CA ILE A 25 2.62 32.82 8.78
C ILE A 25 1.31 32.11 8.41
N GLY A 26 0.43 32.76 7.64
CA GLY A 26 -0.80 32.14 7.15
C GLY A 26 -0.58 30.95 6.21
N GLU A 27 0.51 30.96 5.44
CA GLU A 27 0.88 29.86 4.53
C GLU A 27 1.48 28.68 5.28
N ARG A 28 2.23 28.96 6.36
CA ARG A 28 2.71 27.92 7.29
C ARG A 28 1.57 27.30 8.08
N LEU A 29 0.63 28.11 8.57
CA LEU A 29 -0.54 27.63 9.29
C LEU A 29 -1.45 26.82 8.37
N ASN A 30 -1.62 27.25 7.11
CA ASN A 30 -2.40 26.49 6.14
C ASN A 30 -1.69 25.20 5.74
N GLN A 31 -0.35 25.17 5.67
CA GLN A 31 0.41 23.93 5.46
C GLN A 31 0.30 22.97 6.65
N ASP A 32 0.49 23.43 7.88
CA ASP A 32 0.35 22.56 9.07
C ASP A 32 -1.09 22.05 9.21
N VAL A 33 -2.08 22.92 9.03
CA VAL A 33 -3.50 22.52 9.08
C VAL A 33 -3.85 21.60 7.91
N TRP A 34 -3.30 21.82 6.71
CA TRP A 34 -3.55 20.91 5.60
C TRP A 34 -2.89 19.55 5.78
N HIS A 35 -1.66 19.54 6.28
CA HIS A 35 -0.86 18.33 6.42
C HIS A 35 -1.34 17.48 7.61
N ASP A 36 -1.88 18.10 8.67
CA ASP A 36 -2.37 17.39 9.85
C ASP A 36 -3.86 17.02 9.76
N ASN A 37 -4.71 17.80 9.08
CA ASN A 37 -6.15 17.51 8.98
C ASN A 37 -6.59 16.81 7.68
N PHE A 38 -5.82 16.88 6.58
CA PHE A 38 -6.14 16.17 5.32
C PHE A 38 -5.32 14.91 5.07
N VAL A 39 -4.48 14.46 6.01
CA VAL A 39 -4.10 13.03 6.06
C VAL A 39 -5.30 12.32 6.68
N PRO A 40 -6.27 11.89 5.87
CA PRO A 40 -7.58 11.60 6.40
C PRO A 40 -7.48 10.30 7.19
N ARG A 41 -8.44 10.11 8.10
CA ARG A 41 -8.67 8.88 8.88
C ARG A 41 -8.89 7.60 8.03
N TYR A 42 -8.65 7.66 6.71
CA TYR A 42 -8.37 6.52 5.84
C TYR A 42 -6.93 5.97 5.97
N SER A 43 -6.09 6.59 6.79
CA SER A 43 -4.73 6.12 7.15
C SER A 43 -4.69 4.73 7.77
N VAL A 44 -5.82 4.15 8.20
CA VAL A 44 -5.87 2.75 8.63
C VAL A 44 -5.72 1.77 7.45
N LEU A 45 -6.20 2.14 6.25
CA LEU A 45 -5.95 1.36 5.02
C LEU A 45 -4.61 1.77 4.35
N ALA A 46 -4.14 3.00 4.53
CA ALA A 46 -2.88 3.46 3.94
C ALA A 46 -1.63 3.06 4.76
N SER A 47 -1.78 2.88 6.09
CA SER A 47 -0.74 2.29 6.94
C SER A 47 -0.74 0.76 6.85
N ALA A 48 -1.80 0.16 6.29
CA ALA A 48 -1.80 -1.26 6.00
C ALA A 48 -0.74 -1.54 4.93
N PRO A 49 0.16 -2.50 5.17
CA PRO A 49 1.20 -2.81 4.21
C PRO A 49 0.57 -3.16 2.86
N PRO A 50 1.10 -2.65 1.73
CA PRO A 50 0.49 -2.78 0.40
C PRO A 50 0.17 -4.23 0.03
N THR A 51 0.96 -5.19 0.56
CA THR A 51 0.72 -6.63 0.44
C THR A 51 -0.60 -7.12 1.05
N ARG A 52 -1.08 -6.52 2.16
CA ARG A 52 -2.42 -6.82 2.73
C ARG A 52 -3.53 -6.26 1.85
N LEU A 53 -3.36 -5.04 1.36
CA LEU A 53 -4.36 -4.37 0.53
C LEU A 53 -4.58 -5.13 -0.79
N THR A 54 -3.49 -5.57 -1.44
CA THR A 54 -3.56 -6.41 -2.64
C THR A 54 -4.21 -7.75 -2.34
N LEU A 55 -3.90 -8.39 -1.20
CA LEU A 55 -4.52 -9.67 -0.84
C LEU A 55 -6.03 -9.53 -0.65
N VAL A 56 -6.49 -8.50 0.06
CA VAL A 56 -7.91 -8.23 0.27
C VAL A 56 -8.60 -7.94 -1.06
N GLY A 57 -8.01 -7.11 -1.93
CA GLY A 57 -8.57 -6.81 -3.25
C GLY A 57 -8.68 -8.06 -4.15
N VAL A 58 -7.66 -8.91 -4.14
CA VAL A 58 -7.67 -10.17 -4.90
C VAL A 58 -8.73 -11.13 -4.33
N TRP A 59 -8.83 -11.27 -3.01
CA TRP A 59 -9.87 -12.11 -2.39
C TRP A 59 -11.29 -11.59 -2.62
N LEU A 60 -11.49 -10.28 -2.62
CA LEU A 60 -12.79 -9.66 -2.86
C LEU A 60 -13.28 -9.87 -4.29
N LEU A 61 -12.36 -9.94 -5.26
CA LEU A 61 -12.69 -10.09 -6.68
C LEU A 61 -12.76 -11.56 -7.09
N PHE A 62 -11.74 -12.36 -6.75
CA PHE A 62 -11.64 -13.76 -7.18
C PHE A 62 -12.33 -14.75 -6.22
N GLY A 63 -12.49 -14.40 -4.95
CA GLY A 63 -13.18 -15.26 -3.97
C GLY A 63 -14.62 -15.56 -4.36
N PRO A 64 -15.48 -14.54 -4.58
CA PRO A 64 -16.83 -14.75 -5.06
C PRO A 64 -16.87 -15.46 -6.42
N MET A 65 -15.94 -15.13 -7.33
CA MET A 65 -15.87 -15.77 -8.65
C MET A 65 -15.63 -17.28 -8.56
N VAL A 66 -14.70 -17.72 -7.71
CA VAL A 66 -14.46 -19.15 -7.46
C VAL A 66 -15.69 -19.79 -6.82
N PHE A 67 -16.27 -19.15 -5.81
CA PHE A 67 -17.45 -19.68 -5.11
C PHE A 67 -18.64 -19.88 -6.06
N PHE A 68 -19.00 -18.84 -6.83
CA PHE A 68 -20.06 -18.91 -7.83
C PHE A 68 -19.76 -19.94 -8.90
N SER A 69 -18.51 -20.02 -9.37
CA SER A 69 -18.12 -20.99 -10.39
C SER A 69 -18.29 -22.43 -9.89
N VAL A 70 -17.83 -22.76 -8.67
CA VAL A 70 -18.00 -24.10 -8.11
C VAL A 70 -19.47 -24.43 -7.92
N PHE A 71 -20.25 -23.48 -7.37
CA PHE A 71 -21.66 -23.69 -7.11
C PHE A 71 -22.48 -23.87 -8.40
N ALA A 72 -22.25 -23.04 -9.41
CA ALA A 72 -22.91 -23.15 -10.71
C ALA A 72 -22.57 -24.48 -11.39
N SER A 73 -21.31 -24.92 -11.32
CA SER A 73 -20.90 -26.21 -11.88
C SER A 73 -21.55 -27.39 -11.19
N LEU A 74 -21.72 -27.35 -9.86
CA LEU A 74 -22.43 -28.41 -9.12
C LEU A 74 -23.89 -28.51 -9.56
N ILE A 75 -24.57 -27.38 -9.77
CA ILE A 75 -25.95 -27.36 -10.28
C ILE A 75 -26.02 -27.97 -11.68
N TRP A 76 -25.13 -27.56 -12.59
CA TRP A 76 -25.08 -28.08 -13.96
C TRP A 76 -24.77 -29.58 -14.04
N ILE A 77 -23.86 -30.08 -13.20
CA ILE A 77 -23.57 -31.52 -13.10
C ILE A 77 -24.77 -32.28 -12.52
N GLY A 78 -25.51 -31.66 -11.59
CA GLY A 78 -26.72 -32.24 -11.02
C GLY A 78 -27.86 -32.40 -12.03
N ASP A 79 -28.02 -31.43 -12.94
CA ASP A 79 -29.13 -31.36 -13.91
C ASP A 79 -28.95 -32.26 -15.15
N SER A 80 -27.72 -32.57 -15.52
CA SER A 80 -27.46 -33.44 -16.67
C SER A 80 -27.89 -34.89 -16.41
N GLN A 81 -28.46 -35.56 -17.42
CA GLN A 81 -28.82 -36.99 -17.31
C GLN A 81 -27.70 -37.90 -17.85
N ASP A 82 -26.89 -37.41 -18.79
CA ASP A 82 -25.83 -38.18 -19.44
C ASP A 82 -24.52 -38.17 -18.64
N PHE A 83 -23.98 -39.36 -18.35
CA PHE A 83 -22.71 -39.52 -17.63
C PHE A 83 -21.52 -38.90 -18.37
N LEU A 84 -21.45 -39.05 -19.70
CA LEU A 84 -20.36 -38.48 -20.50
C LEU A 84 -20.37 -36.95 -20.45
N ALA A 85 -21.56 -36.35 -20.52
CA ALA A 85 -21.73 -34.91 -20.40
C ALA A 85 -21.33 -34.40 -19.02
N LYS A 86 -21.64 -35.14 -17.94
CA LYS A 86 -21.16 -34.85 -16.57
C LYS A 86 -19.65 -34.86 -16.46
N LEU A 87 -19.00 -35.85 -17.08
CA LEU A 87 -17.55 -36.00 -17.00
C LEU A 87 -16.85 -34.86 -17.74
N ILE A 88 -17.29 -34.54 -18.96
CA ILE A 88 -16.72 -33.45 -19.76
C ILE A 88 -16.96 -32.09 -19.09
N SER A 89 -18.20 -31.82 -18.64
CA SER A 89 -18.52 -30.57 -17.93
C SER A 89 -17.78 -30.43 -16.60
N GLY A 90 -17.60 -31.54 -15.87
CA GLY A 90 -16.80 -31.59 -14.66
C GLY A 90 -15.32 -31.24 -14.89
N VAL A 91 -14.70 -31.84 -15.91
CA VAL A 91 -13.31 -31.52 -16.28
C VAL A 91 -13.18 -30.05 -16.69
N TRP A 92 -14.10 -29.54 -17.51
CA TRP A 92 -14.08 -28.16 -17.97
C TRP A 92 -14.26 -27.16 -16.81
N SER A 93 -15.19 -27.47 -15.90
CA SER A 93 -15.40 -26.71 -14.67
C SER A 93 -14.16 -26.69 -13.79
N CYS A 94 -13.49 -27.82 -13.59
CA CYS A 94 -12.26 -27.89 -12.82
C CYS A 94 -11.15 -27.05 -13.44
N LEU A 95 -11.01 -27.07 -14.77
CA LEU A 95 -10.05 -26.22 -15.48
C LEU A 95 -10.37 -24.74 -15.28
N TYR A 96 -11.64 -24.35 -15.43
CA TYR A 96 -12.08 -22.97 -15.29
C TYR A 96 -11.90 -22.43 -13.86
N THR A 97 -12.23 -23.24 -12.84
CA THR A 97 -12.04 -22.88 -11.41
C THR A 97 -10.57 -22.86 -10.99
N SER A 98 -9.72 -23.68 -11.61
CA SER A 98 -8.31 -23.77 -11.25
C SER A 98 -7.52 -22.48 -11.49
N VAL A 99 -7.88 -21.70 -12.51
CA VAL A 99 -7.19 -20.45 -12.87
C VAL A 99 -7.33 -19.37 -11.78
N PRO A 100 -8.54 -18.94 -11.37
CA PRO A 100 -8.69 -17.98 -10.29
C PRO A 100 -8.22 -18.54 -8.95
N ALA A 101 -8.35 -19.85 -8.70
CA ALA A 101 -7.81 -20.50 -7.51
C ALA A 101 -6.27 -20.42 -7.46
N ALA A 102 -5.58 -20.64 -8.58
CA ALA A 102 -4.12 -20.53 -8.68
C ALA A 102 -3.64 -19.09 -8.45
N VAL A 103 -4.38 -18.09 -8.95
CA VAL A 103 -4.11 -16.67 -8.69
C VAL A 103 -4.24 -16.36 -7.20
N LEU A 104 -5.35 -16.76 -6.58
CA LEU A 104 -5.56 -16.61 -5.13
C LEU A 104 -4.46 -17.31 -4.34
N TYR A 105 -4.09 -18.53 -4.71
CA TYR A 105 -3.05 -19.30 -4.04
C TYR A 105 -1.69 -18.61 -4.13
N LYS A 106 -1.26 -18.15 -5.32
CA LYS A 106 0.04 -17.46 -5.48
C LYS A 106 0.08 -16.15 -4.70
N GLN A 107 -1.00 -15.37 -4.72
CA GLN A 107 -1.07 -14.11 -3.97
C GLN A 107 -1.07 -14.35 -2.46
N THR A 108 -1.79 -15.38 -2.00
CA THR A 108 -1.82 -15.79 -0.60
C THR A 108 -0.45 -16.30 -0.13
N GLN A 109 0.22 -17.13 -0.92
CA GLN A 109 1.59 -17.60 -0.64
C GLN A 109 2.59 -16.44 -0.56
N ARG A 110 2.52 -15.49 -1.49
CA ARG A 110 3.38 -14.30 -1.46
C ARG A 110 3.15 -13.50 -0.19
N TYR A 111 1.89 -13.31 0.19
CA TYR A 111 1.55 -12.63 1.43
C TYR A 111 2.07 -13.37 2.67
N LEU A 112 1.86 -14.68 2.77
CA LEU A 112 2.33 -15.49 3.90
C LEU A 112 3.85 -15.40 4.05
N ARG A 113 4.60 -15.48 2.95
CA ARG A 113 6.06 -15.33 2.96
C ARG A 113 6.49 -13.95 3.45
N SER A 114 5.84 -12.88 2.98
CA SER A 114 6.11 -11.51 3.44
C SER A 114 5.64 -11.23 4.87
N ALA A 115 4.63 -11.95 5.37
CA ALA A 115 4.18 -11.86 6.75
C ALA A 115 5.16 -12.55 7.69
N TRP A 116 5.65 -13.74 7.32
CA TRP A 116 6.65 -14.49 8.08
C TRP A 116 7.93 -13.70 8.27
N LYS A 117 8.49 -13.14 7.19
CA LYS A 117 9.73 -12.36 7.25
C LYS A 117 9.64 -11.17 8.24
N ARG A 118 8.52 -10.45 8.24
CA ARG A 118 8.31 -9.34 9.18
C ARG A 118 8.20 -9.77 10.63
N HIS A 119 7.75 -10.99 10.88
CA HIS A 119 7.71 -11.54 12.22
C HIS A 119 9.14 -11.84 12.72
N GLU A 120 9.99 -12.42 11.87
CA GLU A 120 11.42 -12.63 12.19
C GLU A 120 12.13 -11.31 12.49
N ASP A 121 11.98 -10.29 11.62
CA ASP A 121 12.62 -8.98 11.80
C ASP A 121 12.19 -8.31 13.14
N ASN A 122 10.90 -8.42 13.52
CA ASN A 122 10.41 -7.88 14.78
C ASN A 122 10.94 -8.63 16.01
N VAL A 123 11.11 -9.95 15.93
CA VAL A 123 11.65 -10.77 17.04
C VAL A 123 13.14 -10.48 17.24
N GLU A 124 13.90 -10.30 16.16
CA GLU A 124 15.32 -9.94 16.21
C GLU A 124 15.52 -8.55 16.83
N ASN A 125 14.73 -7.55 16.39
CA ASN A 125 14.79 -6.20 16.94
C ASN A 125 14.44 -6.14 18.43
N ALA A 126 13.41 -6.87 18.87
CA ALA A 126 13.02 -6.93 20.27
C ALA A 126 14.10 -7.56 21.17
N SER A 127 14.86 -8.52 20.62
CA SER A 127 15.97 -9.15 21.36
C SER A 127 17.16 -8.21 21.57
N CYS A 128 17.40 -7.30 20.62
CA CYS A 128 18.49 -6.33 20.65
C CYS A 128 18.25 -5.19 21.67
N GLU A 129 16.99 -4.82 21.93
CA GLU A 129 16.64 -3.79 22.92
C GLU A 129 16.71 -4.28 24.38
N THR A 130 16.69 -5.59 24.62
CA THR A 130 16.72 -6.19 25.96
C THR A 130 18.12 -6.55 26.48
N THR A 131 19.18 -6.30 25.71
CA THR A 131 20.58 -6.65 26.06
C THR A 131 21.43 -5.41 26.27
#